data_AF-A0A1U7D0Q8-F1
#
_entry.id   AF-A0A1U7D0Q8-F1
#
_cell.length_a   1.000
_cell.length_b   1.000
_cell.length_c   1.000
_cell.angle_alpha   90.00
_cell.angle_beta   90.00
_cell.angle_gamma   90.00
#
_symmetry.space_group_name_H-M   'P 1'
#
loop_
_entity.id
_entity.type
_entity.pdbx_description
1 polymer ?
#
loop_
_entity_poly.entity_id
_entity_poly.type
_entity_poly.pdbx_seq_one_letter_code
_entity_poly.pdbx_strand_id
1 'polypeptide(L)'
;MFTGALTMSRREAAEAAARVGITTSQSVSKKIHMLVVGDQDLSALATGGHKNAKHRKAEQLIAEGHDLKIIGETEFLAFVATT
;
A
#
# COMPACT_ATOMS: atom_id res chain seq x y z
N MET A 1 -3.33 -1.82 -3.31
CA MET A 1 -3.83 -0.41 -3.30
C MET A 1 -2.73 0.47 -2.74
N PHE A 2 -2.52 1.66 -3.29
CA PHE A 2 -1.52 2.60 -2.78
C PHE A 2 -2.15 3.69 -1.92
N THR A 3 -1.52 3.99 -0.79
CA THR A 3 -1.94 5.08 0.11
C THR A 3 -0.73 5.90 0.57
N GLY A 4 -0.97 7.18 0.85
CA GLY A 4 0.07 8.12 1.26
C GLY A 4 0.72 8.86 0.09
N ALA A 5 1.75 9.64 0.42
CA ALA A 5 2.66 10.25 -0.55
C ALA A 5 3.70 9.19 -0.94
N LEU A 6 3.48 8.58 -2.11
CA LEU A 6 4.46 7.72 -2.77
C LEU A 6 5.57 8.61 -3.33
N THR A 7 6.82 8.15 -3.23
CA THR A 7 7.96 8.79 -3.90
C THR A 7 7.86 8.55 -5.41
N MET A 8 7.33 7.39 -5.81
CA MET A 8 7.03 7.08 -7.20
C MET A 8 5.66 7.60 -7.63
N SER A 9 5.53 7.91 -8.92
CA SER A 9 4.21 8.24 -9.47
C SER A 9 3.27 7.06 -9.34
N ARG A 10 1.99 7.31 -9.04
CA ARG A 10 0.96 6.25 -8.98
C ARG A 10 0.93 5.36 -10.22
N ARG A 11 1.27 5.96 -11.37
CA ARG A 11 1.42 5.26 -12.64
C ARG A 11 2.54 4.24 -12.59
N GLU A 12 3.74 4.61 -12.14
CA GLU A 12 4.87 3.68 -12.02
C GLU A 12 4.56 2.54 -11.05
N ALA A 13 3.94 2.86 -9.92
CA ALA A 13 3.50 1.86 -8.95
C ALA A 13 2.50 0.87 -9.58
N ALA A 14 1.55 1.37 -10.37
CA ALA A 14 0.58 0.56 -11.09
C ALA A 14 1.21 -0.26 -12.23
N GLU A 15 2.18 0.30 -12.95
CA GLU A 15 2.92 -0.42 -14.00
C GLU A 15 3.77 -1.55 -13.40
N ALA A 16 4.46 -1.30 -12.29
CA ALA A 16 5.22 -2.32 -11.57
C ALA A 16 4.33 -3.44 -11.03
N ALA A 17 3.15 -3.09 -10.48
CA ALA A 17 2.15 -4.06 -10.09
C ALA A 17 1.61 -4.87 -11.28
N ALA A 18 1.33 -4.20 -12.40
CA ALA A 18 0.79 -4.85 -13.59
C ALA A 18 1.79 -5.85 -14.19
N ARG A 19 3.10 -5.58 -14.08
CA ARG A 19 4.17 -6.51 -14.53
C ARG A 19 4.11 -7.86 -13.84
N VAL A 20 3.72 -7.88 -12.56
CA VAL A 20 3.55 -9.12 -11.78
C VAL A 20 2.10 -9.63 -11.75
N GLY A 21 1.20 -9.05 -12.55
CA GLY A 21 -0.22 -9.44 -12.59
C GLY A 21 -1.06 -8.95 -11.40
N ILE A 22 -0.57 -7.98 -10.63
CA ILE A 22 -1.30 -7.37 -9.51
C ILE A 22 -2.16 -6.20 -10.01
N THR A 23 -3.46 -6.27 -9.75
CA THR A 23 -4.40 -5.19 -10.05
C THR A 23 -4.40 -4.15 -8.93
N THR A 24 -4.09 -2.90 -9.28
CA THR A 24 -4.07 -1.81 -8.31
C THR A 24 -5.40 -1.07 -8.34
N SER A 25 -6.03 -0.93 -7.17
CA SER A 25 -7.30 -0.23 -7.03
C SER A 25 -7.12 1.05 -6.20
N GLN A 26 -7.91 2.07 -6.55
CA GLN A 26 -7.86 3.40 -5.91
C GLN A 26 -8.69 3.49 -4.61
N SER A 27 -9.57 2.51 -4.37
CA SER A 27 -10.49 2.51 -3.23
C SER A 27 -10.38 1.24 -2.41
N VAL A 28 -10.36 1.38 -1.08
CA VAL A 28 -10.30 0.28 -0.10
C VAL A 28 -11.55 -0.59 -0.25
N SER A 29 -11.40 -1.74 -0.90
CA SER A 29 -12.45 -2.72 -1.20
C SER A 29 -12.11 -4.06 -0.55
N LYS A 30 -13.11 -4.92 -0.31
CA LYS A 30 -12.92 -6.25 0.29
C LYS A 30 -12.08 -7.23 -0.55
N LYS A 31 -11.79 -6.88 -1.80
CA LYS A 31 -10.98 -7.68 -2.73
C LYS A 31 -9.48 -7.37 -2.66
N ILE A 32 -9.07 -6.40 -1.83
CA ILE A 32 -7.66 -6.00 -1.79
C ILE A 32 -6.96 -6.77 -0.67
N HIS A 33 -5.92 -7.48 -1.04
CA HIS A 33 -5.09 -8.24 -0.12
C HIS A 33 -3.81 -7.49 0.30
N MET A 34 -3.48 -6.40 -0.39
CA MET A 34 -2.25 -5.65 -0.10
C MET A 34 -2.44 -4.15 -0.18
N LEU A 35 -2.06 -3.47 0.90
CA LEU A 35 -1.94 -2.02 1.01
C LEU A 35 -0.47 -1.65 0.97
N VAL A 36 -0.10 -0.84 0.00
CA VAL A 36 1.25 -0.31 -0.16
C VAL A 36 1.26 1.13 0.33
N VAL A 37 2.18 1.43 1.23
CA VAL A 37 2.32 2.72 1.90
C VAL A 37 3.62 3.38 1.44
N GLY A 38 3.56 4.65 1.05
CA GLY A 38 4.76 5.44 0.75
C GLY A 38 5.72 5.49 1.94
N ASP A 39 7.03 5.38 1.70
CA ASP A 39 8.05 5.41 2.76
C ASP A 39 7.99 6.70 3.59
N GLN A 40 7.63 7.82 2.96
CA GLN A 40 7.40 9.10 3.61
C GLN A 40 6.24 9.07 4.62
N ASP A 41 5.18 8.33 4.31
CA ASP A 41 4.01 8.14 5.17
C ASP A 41 4.37 7.17 6.32
N LEU A 42 5.14 6.12 6.03
CA LEU A 42 5.71 5.19 7.03
C LEU A 42 6.63 5.91 8.03
N SER A 43 7.53 6.76 7.53
CA SER A 43 8.43 7.58 8.36
C SER A 43 7.64 8.59 9.19
N ALA A 44 6.62 9.22 8.60
CA ALA A 44 5.71 10.08 9.35
C ALA A 44 5.02 9.31 10.47
N LEU A 45 4.46 8.12 10.19
CA LEU A 45 3.81 7.26 11.18
C LEU A 45 4.77 6.81 12.29
N ALA A 46 6.02 6.47 11.96
CA ALA A 46 7.05 6.10 12.93
C ALA A 46 7.40 7.25 13.88
N THR A 47 7.28 8.49 13.42
CA THR A 47 7.56 9.70 14.21
C THR A 47 6.31 10.25 14.93
N GLY A 48 5.20 9.50 14.94
CA GLY A 48 3.93 9.92 15.58
C GLY A 48 2.99 10.71 14.66
N GLY A 49 3.25 10.70 13.35
CA GLY A 49 2.46 11.37 12.32
C GLY A 49 1.05 10.77 12.13
N HIS A 50 0.16 11.61 11.59
CA HIS A 50 -1.27 11.32 11.48
C HIS A 50 -1.58 10.12 10.58
N LYS A 51 -2.12 9.05 11.16
CA LYS A 51 -2.78 7.95 10.44
C LYS A 51 -3.94 8.50 9.62
N ASN A 52 -3.80 8.51 8.30
CA ASN A 52 -4.86 8.97 7.42
C ASN A 52 -6.01 7.93 7.39
N ALA A 53 -7.23 8.34 7.04
CA ALA A 53 -8.45 7.50 7.13
C ALA A 53 -8.34 6.14 6.42
N LYS A 54 -7.51 6.05 5.37
CA LYS A 54 -7.22 4.82 4.63
C LYS A 54 -6.38 3.82 5.41
N HIS A 55 -5.41 4.30 6.18
CA HIS A 55 -4.56 3.48 7.05
C HIS A 55 -5.41 2.85 8.14
N ARG A 56 -6.22 3.67 8.82
CA ARG A 56 -7.17 3.20 9.84
C ARG A 56 -8.16 2.18 9.27
N LYS A 57 -8.65 2.40 8.04
CA LYS A 57 -9.58 1.47 7.38
C LYS A 57 -8.92 0.15 7.01
N ALA A 58 -7.66 0.18 6.57
CA ALA A 58 -6.89 -1.04 6.32
C ALA A 58 -6.61 -1.81 7.61
N GLU A 59 -6.15 -1.14 8.67
CA GLU A 59 -5.98 -1.75 10.00
C GLU A 59 -7.29 -2.33 10.52
N GLN A 60 -8.41 -1.62 10.33
CA GLN A 60 -9.72 -2.13 10.71
C GLN A 60 -10.09 -3.39 9.94
N LEU A 61 -9.86 -3.44 8.62
CA LEU A 61 -10.12 -4.65 7.83
C LEU A 61 -9.26 -5.84 8.30
N ILE A 62 -7.99 -5.60 8.64
CA ILE A 62 -7.11 -6.62 9.23
C ILE A 62 -7.67 -7.11 10.56
N ALA A 63 -8.11 -6.18 11.42
CA ALA A 63 -8.73 -6.49 12.70
C ALA A 63 -10.07 -7.23 12.54
N GLU A 64 -10.81 -6.96 11.46
CA GLU A 64 -12.03 -7.68 11.07
C GLU A 64 -11.73 -9.09 10.51
N GLY A 65 -10.46 -9.47 10.37
CA GLY A 65 -10.04 -10.79 9.89
C GLY A 65 -9.90 -10.89 8.37
N HIS A 66 -9.86 -9.77 7.65
CA HIS A 66 -9.51 -9.78 6.25
C HIS A 66 -8.02 -10.04 6.05
N ASP A 67 -7.71 -10.89 5.07
CA ASP A 67 -6.35 -11.14 4.59
C ASP A 67 -5.84 -9.90 3.83
N LEU A 68 -5.39 -8.90 4.60
CA LEU A 68 -4.85 -7.65 4.10
C LEU A 68 -3.48 -7.41 4.73
N LYS A 69 -2.47 -7.20 3.91
CA LYS A 69 -1.10 -6.91 4.36
C LYS A 69 -0.73 -5.47 4.06
N ILE A 70 -0.18 -4.77 5.05
CA ILE A 70 0.38 -3.44 4.87
C ILE A 70 1.88 -3.59 4.64
N ILE A 71 2.37 -3.10 3.50
CA ILE A 71 3.80 -3.10 3.16
C ILE A 71 4.26 -1.72 2.70
N GLY A 72 5.55 -1.45 2.80
CA GLY A 72 6.14 -0.22 2.30
C GLY A 72 6.30 -0.20 0.78
N GLU A 73 6.45 1.00 0.23
CA GLU A 73 6.74 1.26 -1.18
C GLU A 73 7.98 0.50 -1.66
N THR A 74 9.08 0.61 -0.90
CA THR A 74 10.36 -0.05 -1.23
C THR A 74 10.24 -1.57 -1.22
N GLU A 75 9.50 -2.11 -0.26
CA GLU A 75 9.23 -3.56 -0.14
C GLU A 75 8.41 -4.04 -1.34
N PHE A 76 7.38 -3.29 -1.71
CA PHE A 76 6.58 -3.58 -2.90
C PHE A 76 7.43 -3.56 -4.18
N LEU A 77 8.26 -2.53 -4.36
CA LEU A 77 9.13 -2.40 -5.51
C LEU A 77 10.16 -3.52 -5.60
N ALA A 78 10.77 -3.91 -4.48
CA ALA A 78 11.70 -5.04 -4.43
C ALA A 78 11.00 -6.35 -4.82
N PHE A 79 9.78 -6.55 -4.35
CA PHE A 79 8.98 -7.73 -4.68
C PHE A 79 8.68 -7.82 -6.18
N VAL A 80 8.30 -6.71 -6.82
CA VAL A 80 7.92 -6.70 -8.24
C VAL A 80 9.10 -6.59 -9.21
N ALA A 81 10.26 -6.07 -8.76
CA ALA A 81 11.45 -5.93 -9.60
C ALA A 81 12.25 -7.23 -9.77
N THR A 82 12.01 -8.25 -8.92
CA THR A 82 12.80 -9.49 -8.90
C THR A 82 12.24 -10.57 -9.85
N THR A 83 11.33 -10.23 -10.77
CA THR A 83 10.65 -11.19 -11.68
C THR A 83 10.78 -10.80 -13.15
#